data_AF-A0A7W6GDL6-F1
#
_entry.id   AF-A0A7W6GDL6-F1
#
_cell.length_a   1.000
_cell.length_b   1.000
_cell.length_c   1.000
_cell.angle_alpha   90.00
_cell.angle_beta   90.00
_cell.angle_gamma   90.00
#
_symmetry.space_group_name_H-M   'P 1'
#
loop_
_entity.id
_entity.type
_entity.pdbx_description
1 polymer ?
#
loop_
_entity_poly.entity_id
_entity_poly.type
_entity_poly.pdbx_seq_one_letter_code
_entity_poly.pdbx_strand_id
1 'polypeptide(L)' 'MLRLSPDAFWRATPREIAAAAEGMFGRRTAAPLNCSELAALMARFPDRETIHAGR' A
#
# COMPACT_ATOMS: atom_id res chain seq x y z
N MET A 1 6.80 -0.90 -5.10
CA MET A 1 5.94 -0.19 -6.05
C MET A 1 5.51 -1.15 -7.14
N LEU A 2 4.21 -1.24 -7.46
CA LEU A 2 3.60 -2.27 -8.33
C LEU A 2 3.94 -2.16 -9.84
N ARG A 3 4.97 -1.37 -10.20
CA ARG A 3 5.36 -1.04 -11.59
C ARG A 3 4.23 -0.42 -12.44
N LEU A 4 3.14 0.02 -11.82
CA LEU A 4 2.09 0.80 -12.45
C LEU A 4 2.48 2.28 -12.51
N SER A 5 2.11 2.98 -13.58
CA SER A 5 2.12 4.44 -13.57
C SER A 5 1.12 4.96 -12.53
N PRO A 6 1.29 6.17 -11.99
CA PRO A 6 0.35 6.74 -11.03
C PRO A 6 -1.11 6.76 -11.54
N ASP A 7 -1.32 7.14 -12.81
CA ASP A 7 -2.65 7.12 -13.45
C ASP A 7 -3.23 5.70 -13.51
N ALA A 8 -2.44 4.73 -13.97
CA ALA A 8 -2.88 3.34 -14.05
C ALA A 8 -3.23 2.75 -12.67
N PHE A 9 -2.49 3.14 -11.63
CA PHE A 9 -2.78 2.73 -10.26
C PHE A 9 -4.11 3.29 -9.77
N TRP A 10 -4.36 4.59 -9.97
CA TRP A 10 -5.59 5.24 -9.50
C TRP A 10 -6.84 4.84 -10.28
N ARG A 11 -6.68 4.37 -11.52
CA ARG A 11 -7.79 3.84 -12.33
C ARG A 11 -8.09 2.37 -12.07
N ALA A 12 -7.17 1.65 -11.45
CA ALA A 12 -7.35 0.22 -11.19
C ALA A 12 -8.34 -0.03 -10.05
N THR A 13 -9.07 -1.13 -10.16
CA THR A 13 -9.91 -1.62 -9.07
C THR A 13 -9.07 -2.30 -7.98
N PRO A 14 -9.54 -2.41 -6.73
CA PRO A 14 -8.84 -3.13 -5.67
C PRO A 14 -8.47 -4.57 -6.04
N ARG A 15 -9.32 -5.24 -6.83
CA ARG A 15 -9.08 -6.62 -7.31
C ARG A 15 -7.92 -6.68 -8.29
N GLU A 16 -7.81 -5.72 -9.19
CA GLU A 16 -6.70 -5.63 -10.16
C GLU A 16 -5.39 -5.26 -9.47
N ILE A 17 -5.43 -4.36 -8.48
CA ILE A 17 -4.27 -4.02 -7.65
C ILE A 17 -3.76 -5.27 -6.90
N ALA A 18 -4.67 -6.06 -6.32
CA ALA A 18 -4.33 -7.31 -5.65
C ALA A 18 -3.69 -8.32 -6.62
N ALA A 19 -4.26 -8.49 -7.82
CA ALA A 19 -3.70 -9.37 -8.85
C ALA A 19 -2.30 -8.92 -9.31
N ALA A 20 -2.09 -7.61 -9.52
CA ALA A 20 -0.78 -7.06 -9.84
C ALA A 20 0.24 -7.30 -8.72
N ALA A 21 -0.18 -7.16 -7.46
CA ALA A 21 0.66 -7.46 -6.30
C ALA A 21 1.02 -8.94 -6.22
N GLU A 22 0.06 -9.85 -6.41
CA GLU A 22 0.31 -11.30 -6.46
C GLU A 22 1.27 -11.66 -7.59
N GLY A 23 1.10 -11.10 -8.80
CA GLY A 23 2.00 -11.36 -9.93
C GLY A 23 3.43 -10.88 -9.70
N MET A 24 3.62 -9.77 -8.98
CA MET A 24 4.94 -9.18 -8.73
C MET A 24 5.66 -9.79 -7.53
N PHE A 25 4.93 -10.04 -6.44
CA PHE A 25 5.51 -10.44 -5.15
C PHE A 25 5.26 -11.90 -4.80
N GLY A 26 4.56 -12.63 -5.67
CA GLY A 26 4.00 -13.95 -5.38
C GLY A 26 2.76 -13.86 -4.50
N ARG A 27 2.02 -14.97 -4.41
CA ARG A 27 0.89 -15.10 -3.48
C ARG A 27 1.43 -15.17 -2.05
N ARG A 28 1.27 -14.08 -1.29
CA ARG A 28 1.60 -14.05 0.14
C ARG A 28 0.42 -14.53 0.98
N THR A 29 0.63 -15.57 1.77
CA THR A 29 -0.28 -16.04 2.82
C THR A 29 0.18 -15.50 4.19
N ALA A 30 0.42 -14.19 4.28
CA ALA A 30 0.70 -13.59 5.59
C ALA A 30 -0.62 -13.49 6.36
N ALA A 31 -0.58 -13.83 7.66
CA ALA A 31 -1.71 -13.57 8.54
C ALA A 31 -2.01 -12.06 8.58
N PRO A 32 -3.28 -11.65 8.69
CA PRO A 32 -3.61 -10.25 8.95
C PRO A 32 -2.90 -9.75 10.21
N LEU A 33 -2.48 -8.48 10.19
CA LEU A 33 -1.91 -7.85 11.38
C LEU A 33 -2.94 -7.77 12.50
N ASN A 34 -2.51 -8.03 13.72
CA ASN A 34 -3.31 -7.72 14.91
C ASN A 34 -3.19 -6.24 15.30
N CYS A 35 -4.03 -5.78 16.23
CA CYS A 35 -4.06 -4.37 16.63
C CYS A 35 -2.74 -3.84 17.20
N SER A 36 -1.96 -4.66 17.91
CA SER A 36 -0.69 -4.20 18.48
C SER A 36 0.39 -4.04 17.41
N GLU A 37 0.40 -4.90 16.40
CA GLU A 37 1.29 -4.78 15.24
C GLU A 37 0.94 -3.53 14.41
N LEU A 38 -0.36 -3.25 14.21
CA LEU A 38 -0.81 -2.03 13.56
C LEU A 38 -0.40 -0.78 14.35
N ALA A 39 -0.57 -0.78 15.68
CA ALA A 39 -0.15 0.32 16.53
C ALA A 39 1.38 0.57 16.46
N ALA A 40 2.18 -0.49 16.39
CA ALA A 40 3.62 -0.40 16.20
C ALA A 40 3.99 0.23 14.85
N LEU A 41 3.25 -0.07 13.78
CA LEU A 41 3.45 0.58 12.47
C LEU A 41 3.10 2.07 12.51
N MET A 42 1.97 2.44 13.12
CA MET A 42 1.55 3.84 13.24
C MET A 42 2.58 4.67 14.05
N ALA A 43 3.11 4.10 15.14
CA ALA A 43 4.15 4.75 15.92
C ALA A 43 5.48 4.89 15.14
N ARG A 44 5.80 3.92 14.26
CA ARG A 44 7.00 3.94 13.43
C ARG A 44 6.91 4.94 12.27
N PHE A 45 5.72 5.08 11.69
CA PHE A 45 5.45 5.95 10.54
C PHE A 45 4.32 6.93 10.90
N PRO A 46 4.60 7.96 11.72
CA PRO A 46 3.58 8.91 12.11
C PRO A 46 3.11 9.72 10.89
N ASP A 47 1.80 9.82 10.70
CA ASP A 47 1.20 10.71 9.71
C ASP A 47 1.53 12.15 10.07
N ARG A 48 2.52 12.72 9.38
CA ARG A 48 2.81 14.14 9.42
C ARG A 48 2.11 14.77 8.23
N GLU A 49 1.40 15.86 8.47
CA GLU A 49 0.82 16.68 7.40
C GLU A 49 1.96 17.25 6.55
N THR A 50 2.38 16.48 5.56
CA THR A 50 3.33 16.94 4.56
C THR A 50 2.48 17.62 3.51
N ILE A 51 2.31 18.93 3.65
CA ILE A 51 1.70 19.76 2.62
C ILE A 51 2.50 19.48 1.34
N HIS A 52 1.91 18.75 0.40
CA HIS A 52 2.46 18.64 -0.95
C HIS A 52 2.25 20.02 -1.59
N ALA A 53 3.21 20.93 -1.39
CA ALA A 53 3.29 22.18 -2.10
C ALA A 53 3.46 21.83 -3.59
N GLY A 54 2.35 21.87 -4.33
CA GLY A 54 2.31 21.63 -5.76
C GLY A 54 3.32 22.51 -6.47
N ARG A 55 4.27 21.86 -7.13
CA ARG A 55 5.11 22.43 -8.17
C ARG A 55 4.77 21.76 -9.49
#